data_AF-A0A947KJB7-F1
#
_entry.id   AF-A0A947KJB7-F1
#
_cell.length_a   1.000
_cell.length_b   1.000
_cell.length_c   1.000
_cell.angle_alpha   90.00
_cell.angle_beta   90.00
_cell.angle_gamma   90.00
#
_symmetry.space_group_name_H-M   'P 1'
#
loop_
_entity.id
_entity.type
_entity.pdbx_description
1 polymer ?
#
loop_
_entity_poly.entity_id
_entity_poly.type
_entity_poly.pdbx_seq_one_letter_code
_entity_poly.pdbx_strand_id
1 'polypeptide(L)'
;KKEAMLADVYRLLVYHLGRPPQEFVWKYCDKDEKVVEKTYTPQQFFSEVVGTDLSNYVVIFDHAMHPYNKYYRMEYCRNVFEKPDMDFINLDIATIKAITLAAVLDSIPVWFAADVGHYMERDHGIMAVDIFDYETLFNIDLALSKKDRLLTRTVTPTHGMVFTGVDIINDKPVKWLVENSWGKDLGKDGRWSMYDNWFKDYLLTIVIPKDRLPQTIQDLLKTKPTMLSPWDPMAELY
;
A
#
# COMPACT_ATOMS: atom_id res chain seq x y z
N LYS A 1 -7.60 -35.20 8.18
CA LYS A 1 -7.90 -34.63 6.83
C LYS A 1 -7.17 -33.30 6.59
N LYS A 2 -7.27 -32.29 7.48
CA LYS A 2 -6.56 -31.00 7.34
C LYS A 2 -5.07 -31.13 7.01
N GLU A 3 -4.30 -31.87 7.81
CA GLU A 3 -2.85 -32.00 7.64
C GLU A 3 -2.46 -32.67 6.31
N ALA A 4 -3.19 -33.70 5.89
CA ALA A 4 -2.97 -34.34 4.60
C ALA A 4 -3.20 -33.35 3.43
N MET A 5 -4.27 -32.55 3.50
CA MET A 5 -4.55 -31.51 2.51
C MET A 5 -3.47 -30.42 2.49
N LEU A 6 -2.99 -29.99 3.67
CA LEU A 6 -1.89 -29.02 3.78
C LEU A 6 -0.59 -29.58 3.19
N ALA A 7 -0.31 -30.86 3.37
CA ALA A 7 0.85 -31.51 2.75
C ALA A 7 0.75 -31.55 1.23
N ASP A 8 -0.44 -31.76 0.66
CA ASP A 8 -0.68 -31.70 -0.78
C ASP A 8 -0.49 -30.29 -1.34
N VAL A 9 -1.04 -29.27 -0.66
CA VAL A 9 -0.85 -27.85 -1.02
C VAL A 9 0.63 -27.48 -0.95
N TYR A 10 1.33 -27.85 0.13
CA TYR A 10 2.77 -27.60 0.27
C TYR A 10 3.57 -28.24 -0.86
N ARG A 11 3.28 -29.50 -1.20
CA ARG A 11 3.95 -30.21 -2.31
C ARG A 11 3.73 -29.50 -3.64
N LEU A 12 2.50 -29.04 -3.91
CA LEU A 12 2.18 -28.28 -5.11
C LEU A 12 3.00 -26.98 -5.19
N LEU A 13 3.04 -26.20 -4.10
CA LEU A 13 3.80 -24.94 -4.05
C LEU A 13 5.30 -25.17 -4.25
N VAL A 14 5.87 -26.18 -3.59
CA VAL A 14 7.30 -26.50 -3.72
C VAL A 14 7.66 -26.91 -5.15
N TYR A 15 6.78 -27.62 -5.87
CA TYR A 15 7.05 -27.98 -7.27
C TYR A 15 7.06 -26.78 -8.22
N HIS A 16 6.30 -25.72 -7.93
CA HIS A 16 6.21 -24.55 -8.78
C HIS A 16 7.17 -23.42 -8.39
N LEU A 17 7.45 -23.27 -7.08
CA LEU A 17 8.17 -22.13 -6.52
C LEU A 17 9.52 -22.51 -5.88
N GLY A 18 9.80 -23.81 -5.74
CA GLY A 18 10.95 -24.32 -5.00
C GLY A 18 10.71 -24.42 -3.48
N ARG A 19 11.62 -25.12 -2.79
CA ARG A 19 11.58 -25.24 -1.33
C ARG A 19 12.25 -24.00 -0.72
N PRO A 20 11.59 -23.27 0.19
CA PRO A 20 12.21 -22.14 0.88
C PRO A 20 13.48 -22.57 1.65
N PRO A 21 14.60 -21.82 1.54
CA PRO A 21 15.83 -22.15 2.24
C PRO A 21 15.68 -21.97 3.75
N GLN A 22 16.26 -22.88 4.53
CA GLN A 22 16.38 -22.75 5.98
C GLN A 22 17.66 -22.00 6.38
N GLU A 23 18.68 -22.08 5.53
CA GLU A 23 19.97 -21.43 5.64
C GLU A 23 20.48 -21.13 4.23
N PHE A 24 21.20 -20.01 4.06
CA PHE A 24 21.82 -19.63 2.80
C PHE A 24 23.07 -18.77 3.02
N VAL A 25 23.98 -18.76 2.06
CA VAL A 25 25.14 -17.87 2.02
C VAL A 25 24.76 -16.64 1.19
N TRP A 26 24.83 -15.45 1.78
CA TRP A 26 24.71 -14.19 1.07
C TRP A 26 26.09 -13.65 0.75
N LYS A 27 26.40 -13.52 -0.54
CA LYS A 27 27.65 -13.00 -1.06
C LYS A 27 27.38 -11.82 -1.99
N TYR A 28 28.00 -10.68 -1.72
CA TYR A 28 27.83 -9.47 -2.52
C TYR A 28 29.12 -8.63 -2.52
N CYS A 29 29.22 -7.70 -3.48
CA CYS A 29 30.25 -6.66 -3.45
C CYS A 29 29.67 -5.40 -2.81
N ASP A 30 30.33 -4.85 -1.81
CA ASP A 30 29.96 -3.56 -1.25
C ASP A 30 30.33 -2.40 -2.18
N LYS A 31 30.00 -1.18 -1.77
CA LYS A 31 30.28 0.05 -2.52
C LYS A 31 31.78 0.32 -2.75
N ASP A 32 32.66 -0.33 -1.99
CA ASP A 32 34.12 -0.23 -2.09
C ASP A 32 34.71 -1.43 -2.86
N GLU A 33 33.87 -2.18 -3.58
CA GLU A 33 34.18 -3.39 -4.35
C GLU A 33 34.75 -4.55 -3.51
N LYS A 34 34.54 -4.53 -2.19
CA LYS A 34 34.95 -5.64 -1.33
C LYS A 34 33.89 -6.71 -1.32
N VAL A 35 34.35 -7.95 -1.47
CA VAL A 35 33.49 -9.14 -1.37
C VAL A 35 33.16 -9.39 0.10
N VAL A 36 31.89 -9.29 0.44
CA VAL A 36 31.33 -9.68 1.73
C VAL A 36 30.61 -11.02 1.55
N GLU A 37 30.82 -11.93 2.50
CA GLU A 37 30.19 -13.25 2.50
C GLU A 37 29.77 -13.62 3.92
N LYS A 38 28.51 -13.99 4.11
CA LYS A 38 27.99 -14.44 5.41
C LYS A 38 26.83 -15.41 5.25
N THR A 39 26.75 -16.38 6.16
CA THR A 39 25.67 -17.36 6.23
C THR A 39 24.56 -16.88 7.15
N TYR A 40 23.30 -17.04 6.72
CA TYR A 40 22.11 -16.62 7.45
C TYR A 40 21.02 -17.68 7.41
N THR A 41 20.20 -17.74 8.46
CA THR A 41 18.79 -18.11 8.33
C THR A 41 17.96 -16.91 7.85
N PRO A 42 16.79 -17.09 7.21
CA PRO A 42 15.95 -15.97 6.80
C PRO A 42 15.61 -14.97 7.93
N GLN A 43 15.42 -15.46 9.16
CA GLN A 43 15.14 -14.59 10.32
C GLN A 43 16.36 -13.75 10.73
N GLN A 44 17.56 -14.33 10.69
CA GLN A 44 18.80 -13.59 10.96
C GLN A 44 19.04 -12.53 9.89
N PHE A 45 18.84 -12.87 8.61
CA PHE A 45 18.97 -11.91 7.50
C PHE A 45 18.00 -10.75 7.66
N PHE A 46 16.72 -11.02 7.98
CA PHE A 46 15.75 -9.96 8.24
C PHE A 46 16.20 -9.06 9.40
N SER A 47 16.60 -9.66 10.53
CA SER A 47 17.00 -8.89 11.72
C SER A 47 18.24 -8.01 11.49
N GLU A 48 19.21 -8.48 10.70
CA GLU A 48 20.50 -7.80 10.53
C GLU A 48 20.52 -6.86 9.32
N VAL A 49 19.94 -7.27 8.19
CA VAL A 49 20.02 -6.54 6.92
C VAL A 49 18.83 -5.59 6.74
N VAL A 50 17.63 -6.01 7.14
CA VAL A 50 16.42 -5.19 7.04
C VAL A 50 16.17 -4.39 8.33
N GLY A 51 16.31 -5.04 9.49
CA GLY A 51 16.31 -4.40 10.81
C GLY A 51 15.04 -3.63 11.19
N THR A 52 13.94 -3.81 10.45
CA THR A 52 12.74 -3.01 10.61
C THR A 52 11.76 -3.67 11.57
N ASP A 53 11.32 -2.93 12.59
CA ASP A 53 10.23 -3.38 13.47
C ASP A 53 8.88 -3.24 12.76
N LEU A 54 8.42 -4.33 12.15
CA LEU A 54 7.13 -4.38 11.47
C LEU A 54 5.94 -4.13 12.41
N SER A 55 6.11 -4.37 13.72
CA SER A 55 5.05 -4.08 14.70
C SER A 55 4.85 -2.58 14.93
N ASN A 56 5.80 -1.75 14.48
CA ASN A 56 5.69 -0.30 14.52
C ASN A 56 4.81 0.28 13.39
N TYR A 57 4.42 -0.51 12.39
CA TYR A 57 3.62 -0.01 11.27
C TYR A 57 2.13 -0.22 11.50
N VAL A 58 1.33 0.71 10.99
CA VAL A 58 -0.14 0.59 10.95
C VAL A 58 -0.67 0.88 9.57
N VAL A 59 -1.83 0.29 9.29
CA VAL A 59 -2.56 0.51 8.05
C VAL A 59 -3.58 1.62 8.28
N ILE A 60 -3.59 2.59 7.38
CA ILE A 60 -4.54 3.71 7.37
C ILE A 60 -5.34 3.63 6.08
N PHE A 61 -6.66 3.72 6.17
CA PHE A 61 -7.56 3.74 5.01
C PHE A 61 -8.25 5.10 4.88
N ASP A 62 -8.54 5.52 3.65
CA ASP A 62 -9.63 6.46 3.35
C ASP A 62 -10.85 5.68 2.86
N HIS A 63 -11.70 5.32 3.82
CA HIS A 63 -12.90 4.54 3.56
C HIS A 63 -14.16 5.38 3.83
N ALA A 64 -14.58 6.12 2.80
CA ALA A 64 -15.70 7.07 2.86
C ALA A 64 -17.10 6.46 3.13
N MET A 65 -17.23 5.13 3.12
CA MET A 65 -18.49 4.44 3.47
C MET A 65 -18.71 4.36 4.97
N HIS A 66 -17.64 4.45 5.78
CA HIS A 66 -17.70 4.34 7.24
C HIS A 66 -17.23 5.63 7.92
N PRO A 67 -17.63 5.87 9.18
CA PRO A 67 -17.13 7.01 9.93
C PRO A 67 -15.59 7.05 10.02
N TYR A 68 -15.02 8.24 9.82
CA TYR A 68 -13.60 8.50 10.03
C TYR A 68 -13.25 8.59 11.53
N ASN A 69 -11.95 8.60 11.83
CA ASN A 69 -11.37 8.64 13.18
C ASN A 69 -11.81 7.46 14.04
N LYS A 70 -11.83 6.28 13.44
CA LYS A 70 -12.22 5.03 14.09
C LYS A 70 -11.28 3.89 13.70
N TYR A 71 -11.19 2.92 14.60
CA TYR A 71 -10.45 1.70 14.42
C TYR A 71 -11.37 0.58 13.95
N TYR A 72 -10.93 -0.16 12.93
CA TYR A 72 -11.69 -1.21 12.26
C TYR A 72 -10.89 -2.50 12.15
N ARG A 73 -11.62 -3.61 12.07
CA ARG A 73 -11.10 -4.93 11.71
C ARG A 73 -11.93 -5.49 10.58
N MET A 74 -11.29 -6.09 9.59
CA MET A 74 -11.97 -6.73 8.47
C MET A 74 -12.08 -8.25 8.69
N GLU A 75 -13.30 -8.77 8.84
CA GLU A 75 -13.52 -10.18 9.13
C GLU A 75 -12.93 -11.08 8.03
N TYR A 76 -12.24 -12.15 8.44
CA TYR A 76 -11.60 -13.15 7.55
C TYR A 76 -10.49 -12.62 6.65
N CYS A 77 -10.04 -11.39 6.86
CA CYS A 77 -8.91 -10.82 6.16
C CYS A 77 -7.58 -11.17 6.85
N ARG A 78 -7.11 -12.42 6.68
CA ARG A 78 -5.78 -12.88 7.16
C ARG A 78 -5.19 -14.01 6.32
N ASN A 79 -3.86 -14.05 6.28
CA ASN A 79 -3.08 -15.11 5.63
C ASN A 79 -2.38 -16.07 6.62
N VAL A 80 -2.16 -15.66 7.87
CA VAL A 80 -1.61 -16.51 8.95
C VAL A 80 -2.69 -16.81 9.97
N PHE A 81 -3.10 -18.08 10.07
CA PHE A 81 -4.26 -18.50 10.86
C PHE A 81 -4.23 -18.05 12.33
N GLU A 82 -3.04 -18.03 12.94
CA GLU A 82 -2.83 -17.68 14.35
C GLU A 82 -2.78 -16.17 14.62
N LYS A 83 -2.76 -15.35 13.56
CA LYS A 83 -2.73 -13.89 13.67
C LYS A 83 -4.15 -13.32 13.60
N PRO A 84 -4.39 -12.15 14.24
CA PRO A 84 -5.64 -11.43 14.07
C PRO A 84 -5.90 -11.09 12.59
N ASP A 85 -7.17 -10.86 12.26
CA ASP A 85 -7.51 -10.27 10.97
C ASP A 85 -6.97 -8.84 10.86
N MET A 86 -6.89 -8.35 9.62
CA MET A 86 -6.37 -7.03 9.30
C MET A 86 -7.13 -5.93 10.04
N ASP A 87 -6.37 -5.13 10.77
CA ASP A 87 -6.82 -3.93 11.45
C ASP A 87 -6.35 -2.68 10.70
N PHE A 88 -7.17 -1.62 10.75
CA PHE A 88 -6.80 -0.33 10.19
C PHE A 88 -7.49 0.84 10.90
N ILE A 89 -6.91 2.03 10.80
CA ILE A 89 -7.55 3.28 11.19
C ILE A 89 -8.15 3.93 9.94
N ASN A 90 -9.42 4.31 10.01
CA ASN A 90 -10.07 5.06 8.95
C ASN A 90 -9.88 6.57 9.16
N LEU A 91 -9.22 7.27 8.25
CA LEU A 91 -8.98 8.72 8.30
C LEU A 91 -9.41 9.38 6.99
N ASP A 92 -9.74 10.66 7.04
CA ASP A 92 -10.05 11.42 5.83
C ASP A 92 -8.78 11.62 4.99
N ILE A 93 -8.97 11.79 3.68
CA ILE A 93 -7.86 11.88 2.73
C ILE A 93 -6.94 13.07 2.97
N ALA A 94 -7.42 14.16 3.56
CA ALA A 94 -6.58 15.33 3.86
C ALA A 94 -5.61 15.02 5.00
N THR A 95 -6.08 14.33 6.04
CA THR A 95 -5.25 13.81 7.13
C THR A 95 -4.20 12.80 6.61
N ILE A 96 -4.62 11.84 5.77
CA ILE A 96 -3.70 10.87 5.15
C ILE A 96 -2.63 11.58 4.33
N LYS A 97 -3.01 12.58 3.54
CA LYS A 97 -2.09 13.38 2.74
C LYS A 97 -1.06 14.11 3.61
N ALA A 98 -1.49 14.72 4.71
CA ALA A 98 -0.59 15.43 5.62
C ALA A 98 0.44 14.49 6.27
N ILE A 99 0.01 13.31 6.73
CA ILE A 99 0.89 12.28 7.30
C ILE A 99 1.88 11.77 6.25
N THR A 100 1.40 11.50 5.04
CA THR A 100 2.23 11.02 3.93
C THR A 100 3.27 12.06 3.54
N LEU A 101 2.87 13.33 3.44
CA LEU A 101 3.77 14.44 3.13
C LEU A 101 4.89 14.53 4.17
N ALA A 102 4.55 14.53 5.46
CA ALA A 102 5.54 14.61 6.53
C ALA A 102 6.53 13.45 6.48
N ALA A 103 6.04 12.22 6.25
CA ALA A 103 6.89 11.05 6.14
C ALA A 103 7.84 11.10 4.94
N VAL A 104 7.35 11.48 3.76
CA VAL A 104 8.19 11.60 2.55
C VAL A 104 9.23 12.70 2.71
N LEU A 105 8.88 13.83 3.34
CA LEU A 105 9.85 14.91 3.66
C LEU A 105 10.92 14.46 4.66
N ASP A 106 10.57 13.55 5.57
CA ASP A 106 11.50 12.91 6.50
C ASP A 106 12.28 11.73 5.87
N SER A 107 12.26 11.61 4.53
CA SER A 107 12.92 10.52 3.78
C SER A 107 12.42 9.11 4.14
N ILE A 108 11.16 9.00 4.59
CA ILE A 108 10.50 7.73 4.85
C ILE A 108 9.63 7.39 3.63
N PRO A 109 9.97 6.33 2.85
CA PRO A 109 9.12 5.88 1.78
C PRO A 109 7.79 5.35 2.35
N VAL A 110 6.69 5.66 1.68
CA VAL A 110 5.34 5.28 2.14
C VAL A 110 4.73 4.30 1.15
N TRP A 111 4.53 3.05 1.59
CA TRP A 111 3.71 2.11 0.82
C TRP A 111 2.28 2.60 0.81
N PHE A 112 1.63 2.50 -0.33
CA PHE A 112 0.22 2.81 -0.50
C PHE A 112 -0.43 1.87 -1.50
N ALA A 113 -1.76 1.80 -1.46
CA ALA A 113 -2.53 1.23 -2.54
C ALA A 113 -3.68 2.12 -2.97
N ALA A 114 -4.01 1.97 -4.24
CA ALA A 114 -4.94 2.81 -4.97
C ALA A 114 -5.64 1.99 -6.06
N ASP A 115 -6.64 2.58 -6.69
CA ASP A 115 -7.22 2.02 -7.91
C ASP A 115 -6.50 2.57 -9.15
N VAL A 116 -5.48 1.84 -9.62
CA VAL A 116 -4.67 2.26 -10.78
C VAL A 116 -5.36 2.03 -12.12
N GLY A 117 -6.56 1.47 -12.14
CA GLY A 117 -7.36 1.31 -13.36
C GLY A 117 -7.92 2.63 -13.91
N HIS A 118 -7.85 3.71 -13.13
CA HIS A 118 -8.46 4.99 -13.44
C HIS A 118 -7.44 6.07 -13.77
N TYR A 119 -7.70 6.82 -14.85
CA TYR A 119 -6.98 8.06 -15.20
C TYR A 119 -5.44 7.93 -15.12
N MET A 120 -4.93 6.82 -15.66
CA MET A 120 -3.52 6.46 -15.68
C MET A 120 -3.05 6.27 -17.12
N GLU A 121 -2.10 7.08 -17.55
CA GLU A 121 -1.39 6.92 -18.82
C GLU A 121 -0.09 6.15 -18.56
N ARG A 122 0.08 5.01 -19.21
CA ARG A 122 1.05 3.99 -18.80
C ARG A 122 2.44 4.22 -19.35
N ASP A 123 2.55 4.77 -20.56
CA ASP A 123 3.83 4.86 -21.25
C ASP A 123 4.72 5.92 -20.60
N HIS A 124 4.15 7.07 -20.22
CA HIS A 124 4.87 8.15 -19.52
C HIS A 124 4.72 8.10 -18.01
N GLY A 125 3.87 7.19 -17.50
CA GLY A 125 3.71 6.96 -16.08
C GLY A 125 3.02 8.11 -15.36
N ILE A 126 1.90 8.59 -15.93
CA ILE A 126 1.19 9.76 -15.42
C ILE A 126 -0.14 9.30 -14.82
N MET A 127 -0.37 9.66 -13.55
CA MET A 127 -1.64 9.47 -12.87
C MET A 127 -2.26 10.84 -12.58
N ALA A 128 -3.26 11.24 -13.35
CA ALA A 128 -3.87 12.56 -13.27
C ALA A 128 -5.34 12.50 -13.66
N VAL A 129 -6.22 13.00 -12.79
CA VAL A 129 -7.64 13.19 -13.15
C VAL A 129 -7.71 14.09 -14.40
N ASP A 130 -8.62 13.75 -15.31
CA ASP A 130 -8.84 14.45 -16.59
C ASP A 130 -7.69 14.33 -17.61
N ILE A 131 -6.76 13.39 -17.43
CA ILE A 131 -5.80 13.04 -18.50
C ILE A 131 -6.49 12.53 -19.77
N PHE A 132 -7.74 12.06 -19.63
CA PHE A 132 -8.65 11.72 -20.72
C PHE A 132 -9.97 12.49 -20.54
N ASP A 133 -10.36 13.28 -21.53
CA ASP A 133 -11.57 14.11 -21.50
C ASP A 133 -12.80 13.33 -22.02
N TYR A 134 -13.23 12.33 -21.24
CA TYR A 134 -14.37 11.48 -21.59
C TYR A 134 -15.70 12.23 -21.53
N GLU A 135 -15.86 13.15 -20.58
CA GLU A 135 -17.11 13.89 -20.40
C GLU A 135 -17.42 14.77 -21.62
N THR A 136 -16.43 15.49 -22.16
CA THR A 136 -16.61 16.27 -23.39
C THR A 136 -16.83 15.37 -24.60
N LEU A 137 -16.08 14.26 -24.71
CA LEU A 137 -16.19 13.32 -25.83
C LEU A 137 -17.59 12.72 -25.95
N PHE A 138 -18.18 12.31 -24.82
CA PHE A 138 -19.47 11.62 -24.79
C PHE A 138 -20.65 12.52 -24.41
N ASN A 139 -20.39 13.75 -23.98
CA ASN A 139 -21.38 14.72 -23.48
C ASN A 139 -22.23 14.13 -22.34
N ILE A 140 -21.57 13.55 -21.34
CA ILE A 140 -22.16 12.97 -20.13
C ILE A 140 -21.39 13.43 -18.89
N ASP A 141 -22.10 13.67 -17.79
CA ASP A 141 -21.52 13.93 -16.46
C ASP A 141 -21.23 12.58 -15.78
N LEU A 142 -19.96 12.32 -15.49
CA LEU A 142 -19.48 11.09 -14.85
C LEU A 142 -19.16 11.28 -13.37
N ALA A 143 -19.47 12.44 -12.79
CA ALA A 143 -19.10 12.78 -11.43
C ALA A 143 -19.78 11.86 -10.41
N LEU A 144 -18.96 11.15 -9.64
CA LEU A 144 -19.38 10.35 -8.50
C LEU A 144 -18.51 10.66 -7.29
N SER A 145 -19.15 10.79 -6.12
CA SER A 145 -18.39 10.91 -4.88
C SER A 145 -17.55 9.66 -4.65
N LYS A 146 -16.43 9.76 -3.90
CA LYS A 146 -15.62 8.60 -3.56
C LYS A 146 -16.44 7.52 -2.84
N LYS A 147 -17.39 7.94 -2.00
CA LYS A 147 -18.34 7.04 -1.34
C LYS A 147 -19.21 6.29 -2.33
N ASP A 148 -19.79 6.97 -3.32
CA ASP A 148 -20.64 6.33 -4.33
C ASP A 148 -19.82 5.38 -5.23
N ARG A 149 -18.58 5.76 -5.56
CA ARG A 149 -17.65 4.89 -6.31
C ARG A 149 -17.31 3.62 -5.54
N LEU A 150 -17.11 3.69 -4.22
CA LEU A 150 -16.90 2.52 -3.36
C LEU A 150 -18.19 1.67 -3.23
N LEU A 151 -19.35 2.29 -3.03
CA LEU A 151 -20.65 1.60 -2.91
C LEU A 151 -21.02 0.83 -4.18
N THR A 152 -20.67 1.38 -5.35
CA THR A 152 -20.91 0.77 -6.66
C THR A 152 -19.77 -0.13 -7.13
N ARG A 153 -18.70 -0.28 -6.34
CA ARG A 153 -17.46 -1.00 -6.69
C ARG A 153 -16.78 -0.48 -7.96
N THR A 154 -17.03 0.78 -8.33
CA THR A 154 -16.33 1.45 -9.42
C THR A 154 -14.89 1.78 -9.03
N VAL A 155 -14.62 1.95 -7.73
CA VAL A 155 -13.28 2.09 -7.17
C VAL A 155 -13.07 1.00 -6.12
N THR A 156 -11.97 0.27 -6.24
CA THR A 156 -11.51 -0.74 -5.28
C THR A 156 -9.98 -0.73 -5.22
N PRO A 157 -9.34 -1.18 -4.12
CA PRO A 157 -7.88 -1.20 -4.07
C PRO A 157 -7.34 -2.28 -5.00
N THR A 158 -6.69 -1.88 -6.10
CA THR A 158 -6.24 -2.82 -7.16
C THR A 158 -4.74 -3.03 -7.20
N HIS A 159 -3.94 -2.09 -6.69
CA HIS A 159 -2.47 -2.18 -6.79
C HIS A 159 -1.73 -1.43 -5.68
N GLY A 160 -0.63 -2.01 -5.19
CA GLY A 160 0.27 -1.42 -4.19
C GLY A 160 1.54 -0.86 -4.82
N MET A 161 1.93 0.35 -4.40
CA MET A 161 3.10 1.10 -4.88
C MET A 161 3.78 1.85 -3.72
N VAL A 162 4.83 2.63 -3.99
CA VAL A 162 5.58 3.35 -2.94
C VAL A 162 5.78 4.80 -3.32
N PHE A 163 5.45 5.73 -2.42
CA PHE A 163 5.85 7.13 -2.54
C PHE A 163 7.32 7.28 -2.14
N THR A 164 8.11 7.92 -3.01
CA THR A 164 9.55 8.14 -2.81
C THR A 164 9.97 9.60 -2.94
N GLY A 165 9.03 10.50 -3.25
CA GLY A 165 9.29 11.93 -3.36
C GLY A 165 8.01 12.72 -3.58
N VAL A 166 8.14 14.04 -3.51
CA VAL A 166 7.02 14.99 -3.68
C VAL A 166 7.53 16.28 -4.33
N ASP A 167 6.73 16.84 -5.22
CA ASP A 167 6.92 18.17 -5.81
C ASP A 167 5.99 19.15 -5.09
N ILE A 168 6.55 20.26 -4.59
CA ILE A 168 5.84 21.24 -3.75
C ILE A 168 5.93 22.62 -4.38
N ILE A 169 4.76 23.28 -4.51
CA ILE A 169 4.64 24.66 -4.96
C ILE A 169 3.86 25.43 -3.90
N ASN A 170 4.43 26.53 -3.38
CA ASN A 170 3.82 27.36 -2.33
C ASN A 170 3.33 26.52 -1.12
N ASP A 171 4.20 25.66 -0.59
CA ASP A 171 3.95 24.77 0.55
C ASP A 171 2.81 23.75 0.35
N LYS A 172 2.41 23.50 -0.90
CA LYS A 172 1.39 22.51 -1.26
C LYS A 172 1.94 21.44 -2.19
N PRO A 173 1.71 20.15 -1.90
CA PRO A 173 2.05 19.09 -2.84
C PRO A 173 1.25 19.26 -4.12
N VAL A 174 1.94 19.18 -5.26
CA VAL A 174 1.30 19.22 -6.59
C VAL A 174 1.43 17.89 -7.31
N LYS A 175 2.54 17.18 -7.11
CA LYS A 175 2.78 15.83 -7.64
C LYS A 175 3.55 14.99 -6.62
N TRP A 176 3.37 13.69 -6.72
CA TRP A 176 4.01 12.67 -5.90
C TRP A 176 4.84 11.77 -6.82
N LEU A 177 6.09 11.53 -6.44
CA LEU A 177 6.95 10.59 -7.12
C LEU A 177 6.65 9.18 -6.60
N VAL A 178 6.28 8.29 -7.50
CA VAL A 178 5.86 6.93 -7.20
C VAL A 178 6.82 5.93 -7.83
N GLU A 179 7.29 4.98 -7.04
CA GLU A 179 7.99 3.80 -7.53
C GLU A 179 6.99 2.65 -7.72
N ASN A 180 7.02 2.02 -8.89
CA ASN A 180 6.14 0.92 -9.25
C ASN A 180 6.96 -0.35 -9.56
N SER A 181 6.29 -1.50 -9.56
CA SER A 181 6.89 -2.83 -9.72
C SER A 181 6.79 -3.41 -11.13
N TRP A 182 6.45 -2.59 -12.14
CA TRP A 182 6.27 -3.04 -13.54
C TRP A 182 7.53 -2.96 -14.41
N GLY A 183 8.71 -2.89 -13.79
CA GLY A 183 9.98 -2.76 -14.49
C GLY A 183 10.27 -1.34 -14.96
N LYS A 184 11.40 -1.17 -15.65
CA LYS A 184 11.94 0.15 -16.03
C LYS A 184 11.37 0.72 -17.34
N ASP A 185 10.71 -0.11 -18.15
CA ASP A 185 10.30 0.25 -19.51
C ASP A 185 9.01 1.07 -19.54
N LEU A 186 8.22 1.05 -18.46
CA LEU A 186 7.02 1.86 -18.28
C LEU A 186 7.30 3.05 -17.35
N GLY A 187 6.62 4.15 -17.62
CA GLY A 187 6.87 5.41 -16.93
C GLY A 187 8.27 5.94 -17.21
N LYS A 188 8.81 6.71 -16.26
CA LYS A 188 10.19 7.20 -16.33
C LYS A 188 11.11 6.28 -15.52
N ASP A 189 11.70 5.29 -16.18
CA ASP A 189 12.59 4.31 -15.55
C ASP A 189 11.92 3.59 -14.37
N GLY A 190 10.66 3.19 -14.54
CA GLY A 190 9.82 2.54 -13.51
C GLY A 190 9.17 3.49 -12.51
N ARG A 191 9.39 4.81 -12.65
CA ARG A 191 8.81 5.85 -11.79
C ARG A 191 7.65 6.57 -12.45
N TRP A 192 6.71 6.99 -11.62
CA TRP A 192 5.45 7.58 -12.03
C TRP A 192 5.26 8.94 -11.36
N SER A 193 4.58 9.84 -12.07
CA SER A 193 4.15 11.15 -11.56
C SER A 193 2.65 11.09 -11.25
N MET A 194 2.31 11.07 -9.96
CA MET A 194 0.92 11.13 -9.51
C MET A 194 0.57 12.58 -9.14
N TYR A 195 -0.42 13.15 -9.80
CA TYR A 195 -0.92 14.48 -9.47
C TYR A 195 -1.75 14.45 -8.17
N ASP A 196 -1.74 15.55 -7.42
CA ASP A 196 -2.39 15.62 -6.10
C ASP A 196 -3.91 15.39 -6.14
N ASN A 197 -4.57 15.73 -7.26
CA ASN A 197 -5.99 15.43 -7.47
C ASN A 197 -6.24 13.92 -7.60
N TRP A 198 -5.34 13.18 -8.24
CA TRP A 198 -5.43 11.73 -8.36
C TRP A 198 -5.25 11.05 -7.01
N PHE A 199 -4.27 11.52 -6.20
CA PHE A 199 -4.11 11.08 -4.81
C PHE A 199 -5.43 11.18 -4.05
N LYS A 200 -6.07 12.36 -4.10
CA LYS A 200 -7.34 12.61 -3.40
C LYS A 200 -8.42 11.58 -3.79
N ASP A 201 -8.55 11.31 -5.08
CA ASP A 201 -9.70 10.57 -5.61
C ASP A 201 -9.52 9.06 -5.64
N TYR A 202 -8.29 8.55 -5.78
CA TYR A 202 -8.02 7.13 -6.03
C TYR A 202 -7.08 6.45 -5.03
N LEU A 203 -6.38 7.19 -4.16
CA LEU A 203 -5.63 6.58 -3.06
C LEU A 203 -6.58 6.04 -1.99
N LEU A 204 -6.36 4.81 -1.56
CA LEU A 204 -7.29 4.11 -0.66
C LEU A 204 -6.64 3.74 0.67
N THR A 205 -5.34 3.45 0.67
CA THR A 205 -4.63 3.06 1.88
C THR A 205 -3.16 3.46 1.84
N ILE A 206 -2.60 3.74 3.01
CA ILE A 206 -1.16 3.82 3.26
C ILE A 206 -0.75 2.89 4.40
N VAL A 207 0.53 2.53 4.44
CA VAL A 207 1.17 1.90 5.59
C VAL A 207 2.25 2.83 6.11
N ILE A 208 2.16 3.17 7.39
CA ILE A 208 2.99 4.22 8.01
C ILE A 208 3.47 3.81 9.41
N PRO A 209 4.68 4.20 9.83
CA PRO A 209 5.10 4.04 11.22
C PRO A 209 4.18 4.77 12.21
N LYS A 210 3.84 4.12 13.33
CA LYS A 210 2.94 4.65 14.37
C LYS A 210 3.44 5.95 14.98
N ASP A 211 4.76 6.09 15.13
CA ASP A 211 5.43 7.26 15.67
C ASP A 211 5.30 8.51 14.78
N ARG A 212 4.88 8.35 13.52
CA ARG A 212 4.56 9.47 12.61
C ARG A 212 3.12 9.97 12.74
N LEU A 213 2.28 9.27 13.51
CA LEU A 213 0.91 9.69 13.74
C LEU A 213 0.83 10.62 14.95
N PRO A 214 -0.01 11.67 14.91
CA PRO A 214 -0.40 12.39 16.12
C PRO A 214 -0.90 11.45 17.21
N GLN A 215 -0.64 11.78 18.48
CA GLN A 215 -1.04 10.94 19.63
C GLN A 215 -2.55 10.62 19.63
N THR A 216 -3.38 11.58 19.22
CA THR A 216 -4.84 11.41 19.10
C THR A 216 -5.23 10.29 18.14
N ILE A 217 -4.47 10.09 17.06
CA ILE A 217 -4.69 8.99 16.11
C ILE A 217 -4.12 7.69 16.65
N GLN A 218 -2.94 7.72 17.30
CA GLN A 218 -2.36 6.54 17.94
C GLN A 218 -3.28 5.96 19.02
N ASP A 219 -3.99 6.82 19.76
CA ASP A 219 -4.92 6.41 20.81
C ASP A 219 -6.13 5.62 20.28
N LEU A 220 -6.48 5.74 18.99
CA LEU A 220 -7.53 4.93 18.36
C LEU A 220 -7.19 3.43 18.39
N LEU A 221 -5.90 3.07 18.32
CA LEU A 221 -5.44 1.68 18.37
C LEU A 221 -5.69 1.01 19.72
N LYS A 222 -5.92 1.79 20.78
CA LYS A 222 -6.26 1.29 22.13
C LYS A 222 -7.75 0.96 22.27
N THR A 223 -8.57 1.37 21.30
CA THR A 223 -10.01 1.10 21.30
C THR A 223 -10.31 -0.29 20.72
N LYS A 224 -11.50 -0.82 20.98
CA LYS A 224 -11.94 -2.07 20.36
C LYS A 224 -12.28 -1.80 18.89
N PRO A 225 -11.71 -2.54 17.92
CA PRO A 225 -12.01 -2.33 16.50
C PRO A 225 -13.48 -2.63 16.20
N THR A 226 -14.07 -1.83 15.31
CA THR A 226 -15.38 -2.11 14.73
C THR A 226 -15.21 -3.16 13.63
N MET A 227 -15.99 -4.24 13.69
CA MET A 227 -15.88 -5.31 12.71
C MET A 227 -16.58 -4.92 11.40
N LEU A 228 -15.89 -5.09 10.28
CA LEU A 228 -16.43 -5.01 8.93
C LEU A 228 -16.60 -6.41 8.35
N SER A 229 -17.57 -6.54 7.44
CA SER A 229 -17.87 -7.82 6.79
C SER A 229 -16.78 -8.24 5.79
N PRO A 230 -16.64 -9.55 5.50
CA PRO A 230 -15.66 -10.03 4.53
C PRO A 230 -15.93 -9.60 3.08
N TRP A 231 -17.12 -9.10 2.76
CA TRP A 231 -17.48 -8.59 1.43
C TRP A 231 -17.37 -7.07 1.29
N ASP A 232 -16.77 -6.39 2.27
CA ASP A 232 -16.49 -4.96 2.17
C ASP A 232 -15.60 -4.69 0.93
N PRO A 233 -15.86 -3.65 0.11
CA PRO A 233 -15.10 -3.39 -1.11
C PRO A 233 -13.60 -3.14 -0.87
N MET A 234 -13.21 -2.76 0.35
CA MET A 234 -11.80 -2.56 0.71
C MET A 234 -11.06 -3.87 1.06
N ALA A 235 -11.76 -5.01 1.06
CA ALA A 235 -11.18 -6.33 1.31
C ALA A 235 -10.39 -6.90 0.13
N GLU A 236 -10.61 -6.41 -1.09
CA GLU A 236 -10.12 -7.07 -2.32
C GLU A 236 -8.59 -7.12 -2.48
N LEU A 237 -7.86 -6.23 -1.80
CA LEU A 237 -6.39 -6.17 -1.88
C LEU A 237 -5.69 -7.13 -0.89
N TYR A 238 -6.40 -7.66 0.12
CA TYR A 238 -5.79 -8.26 1.31
C TYR A 238 -6.18 -9.73 1.57
#